data_AF-A0A7Y2SM74-F1
#
_entry.id   AF-A0A7Y2SM74-F1
#
_cell.length_a   1.000
_cell.length_b   1.000
_cell.length_c   1.000
_cell.angle_alpha   90.00
_cell.angle_beta   90.00
_cell.angle_gamma   90.00
#
_symmetry.space_group_name_H-M   'P 1'
#
loop_
_entity.id
_entity.type
_entity.pdbx_description
1 polymer ?
#
loop_
_entity_poly.entity_id
_entity_poly.type
_entity_poly.pdbx_seq_one_letter_code
_entity_poly.pdbx_strand_id
1 'polypeptide(L)' 'MTNPQTDVLPCPGGNLENAYIKEYLHGLGYKPEDLKALPAAQRHDLLCAASMFASIRLADVEAKSHLIDEMHGGEHVM' A
#
# COMPACT_ATOMS: atom_id res chain seq x y z
N MET A 1 -12.07 26.55 -8.81
CA MET A 1 -10.69 26.30 -8.34
C MET A 1 -10.79 25.40 -7.11
N THR A 2 -10.88 24.07 -7.30
CA THR A 2 -10.96 23.12 -6.18
C THR A 2 -9.57 22.52 -5.97
N ASN A 3 -9.05 22.75 -4.77
CA ASN A 3 -7.78 22.25 -4.28
C ASN A 3 -7.85 20.72 -4.14
N PRO A 4 -6.98 19.91 -4.78
CA PRO A 4 -6.88 18.49 -4.46
C PRO A 4 -6.04 18.37 -3.19
N GLN A 5 -6.57 18.86 -2.08
CA GLN A 5 -6.13 18.41 -0.77
C GLN A 5 -6.52 16.94 -0.70
N THR A 6 -5.54 16.11 -1.05
CA THR A 6 -5.23 14.79 -0.51
C THR A 6 -6.32 14.29 0.44
N ASP A 7 -7.43 13.87 -0.15
CA ASP A 7 -8.45 13.09 0.54
C ASP A 7 -7.76 11.76 0.82
N VAL A 8 -7.24 11.66 2.04
CA VAL A 8 -6.75 10.43 2.63
C VAL A 8 -7.94 9.49 2.71
N LEU A 9 -8.20 8.78 1.62
CA LEU A 9 -9.19 7.71 1.52
C LEU A 9 -8.99 6.77 2.72
N PRO A 10 -9.94 6.67 3.66
CA PRO A 10 -9.92 5.62 4.66
C PRO A 10 -10.46 4.35 3.99
N CYS A 11 -9.61 3.70 3.20
CA CYS A 11 -9.88 2.34 2.72
C CYS A 11 -9.80 1.39 3.94
N PRO A 12 -10.69 0.40 4.09
CA PRO A 12 -10.61 -0.59 5.17
C PRO A 12 -9.34 -1.47 5.14
N GLY A 13 -8.51 -1.37 4.08
CA GLY A 13 -7.13 -1.88 4.01
C GLY A 13 -6.04 -0.93 4.55
N GLY A 14 -6.43 0.20 5.14
CA GLY A 14 -5.54 1.32 5.47
C GLY A 14 -4.41 1.01 6.46
N ASN A 15 -4.48 -0.09 7.22
CA ASN A 15 -3.34 -0.53 8.04
C ASN A 15 -2.25 -1.22 7.20
N LEU A 16 -2.65 -2.06 6.25
CA LEU A 16 -1.71 -2.87 5.46
C LEU A 16 -1.07 -2.04 4.35
N GLU A 17 -1.88 -1.21 3.69
CA GLU A 17 -1.38 -0.25 2.70
C GLU A 17 -0.36 0.71 3.35
N ASN A 18 -0.67 1.24 4.52
CA ASN A 18 0.23 2.12 5.26
C ASN A 18 1.50 1.38 5.74
N ALA A 19 1.40 0.10 6.07
CA ALA A 19 2.56 -0.73 6.39
C ALA A 19 3.48 -0.90 5.18
N TYR A 20 2.93 -1.14 3.98
CA TYR A 20 3.73 -1.23 2.75
C TYR A 20 4.34 0.11 2.33
N ILE A 21 3.61 1.21 2.51
CA ILE A 21 4.17 2.56 2.27
C ILE A 21 5.36 2.81 3.22
N LYS A 22 5.22 2.47 4.51
CA LYS A 22 6.32 2.57 5.48
C LYS A 22 7.50 1.65 5.14
N GLU A 23 7.22 0.41 4.73
CA GLU A 23 8.24 -0.56 4.29
C GLU A 23 9.01 -0.04 3.08
N TYR A 24 8.31 0.53 2.09
CA TYR A 24 8.92 1.12 0.90
C TYR A 24 9.85 2.28 1.25
N LEU A 25 9.39 3.19 2.12
CA LEU A 25 10.20 4.30 2.61
C LEU A 25 11.43 3.82 3.40
N HIS A 26 11.25 2.83 4.27
CA HIS A 26 12.32 2.24 5.06
C HIS A 26 13.34 1.50 4.18
N GLY A 27 12.89 0.81 3.13
CA GLY A 27 13.75 0.13 2.16
C GLY A 27 14.61 1.09 1.34
N LEU A 28 14.13 2.32 1.13
CA LEU A 28 14.89 3.40 0.51
C LEU A 28 15.81 4.16 1.51
N GLY A 29 15.72 3.84 2.80
CA GLY A 29 16.48 4.51 3.87
C GLY A 29 15.90 5.87 4.29
N TYR A 30 14.70 6.23 3.83
CA TYR A 30 14.04 7.47 4.22
C TYR A 30 13.22 7.28 5.50
N LYS A 31 13.37 8.21 6.44
CA LYS A 31 12.45 8.29 7.58
C LYS A 31 11.27 9.21 7.25
N PRO A 32 10.13 9.06 7.94
CA PRO A 32 8.98 9.96 7.78
C PRO A 32 9.30 11.44 8.08
N GLU A 33 10.35 11.70 8.87
CA GLU A 33 10.91 13.04 9.11
C GLU A 33 11.64 13.61 7.89
N ASP A 34 12.37 12.80 7.13
CA ASP A 34 13.05 13.22 5.89
C ASP A 34 12.06 13.61 4.79
N LEU A 35 10.89 12.95 4.74
CA LEU A 35 9.82 13.32 3.82
C LEU A 35 9.35 14.77 3.99
N LYS A 36 9.39 15.30 5.21
CA LYS A 36 9.01 16.70 5.49
C LYS A 36 10.09 17.68 5.01
N ALA A 37 11.35 17.26 5.02
CA ALA A 37 12.48 18.03 4.52
C ALA A 37 12.59 17.99 2.98
N LEU A 38 12.04 16.95 2.34
CA LEU A 38 12.05 16.80 0.90
C LEU A 38 11.17 17.84 0.17
N PRO A 39 11.59 18.31 -1.02
CA PRO A 39 10.78 19.17 -1.88
C PRO A 39 9.43 18.53 -2.20
N ALA A 40 8.38 19.35 -2.30
CA ALA A 40 7.02 18.87 -2.54
C ALA A 40 6.91 17.98 -3.80
N ALA A 41 7.67 18.29 -4.86
CA ALA A 41 7.72 17.48 -6.07
C ALA A 41 8.29 16.07 -5.82
N GLN A 42 9.43 15.98 -5.13
CA GLN A 42 10.04 14.68 -4.79
C GLN A 42 9.19 13.89 -3.80
N ARG A 43 8.59 14.58 -2.82
CA ARG A 43 7.68 13.95 -1.87
C ARG A 43 6.45 13.36 -2.57
N HIS A 44 5.90 14.08 -3.54
CA HIS A 44 4.74 13.63 -4.30
C HIS A 44 5.08 12.41 -5.16
N ASP A 45 6.22 12.45 -5.87
CA ASP A 45 6.69 11.32 -6.67
C ASP A 45 6.92 10.07 -5.80
N LEU A 46 7.55 10.25 -4.64
CA LEU A 46 7.82 9.18 -3.70
C LEU A 46 6.54 8.58 -3.09
N LEU A 47 5.55 9.42 -2.76
CA LEU A 47 4.23 8.97 -2.30
C LEU A 47 3.47 8.24 -3.41
N CYS A 48 3.59 8.70 -4.65
CA CYS A 48 2.98 8.04 -5.81
C CYS A 48 3.59 6.65 -6.02
N ALA A 49 4.92 6.54 -5.97
CA ALA A 49 5.62 5.26 -6.05
C ALA A 49 5.26 4.33 -4.87
N ALA A 50 5.20 4.85 -3.65
CA ALA A 50 4.83 4.07 -2.47
C ALA A 50 3.38 3.58 -2.53
N SER A 51 2.46 4.41 -3.03
CA SER A 51 1.06 4.04 -3.26
C SER A 51 0.96 2.90 -4.28
N MET A 52 1.65 3.04 -5.42
CA MET A 52 1.68 2.01 -6.46
C MET A 52 2.26 0.68 -5.94
N PHE A 53 3.35 0.75 -5.16
CA PHE A 53 3.94 -0.41 -4.51
C PHE A 53 2.96 -1.11 -3.56
N ALA A 54 2.24 -0.34 -2.74
CA ALA A 54 1.28 -0.89 -1.80
C ALA A 54 0.08 -1.55 -2.52
N SER A 55 -0.43 -0.95 -3.60
CA SER A 55 -1.48 -1.57 -4.43
C SER A 55 -1.04 -2.90 -5.04
N ILE A 56 0.20 -2.98 -5.56
CA ILE A 56 0.75 -4.24 -6.11
C ILE A 56 0.87 -5.30 -5.02
N ARG A 57 1.36 -4.94 -3.82
CA ARG A 57 1.50 -5.88 -2.69
C ARG A 57 0.15 -6.33 -2.14
N LEU A 58 -0.85 -5.46 -2.09
CA LEU A 58 -2.22 -5.83 -1.74
C LEU A 58 -2.81 -6.81 -2.75
N ALA A 59 -2.69 -6.51 -4.05
CA ALA A 59 -3.16 -7.41 -5.10
C ALA A 59 -2.50 -8.80 -5.04
N ASP A 60 -1.21 -8.87 -4.69
CA ASP A 60 -0.49 -10.14 -4.50
C ASP A 60 -0.99 -10.91 -3.27
N VAL A 61 -1.27 -10.23 -2.16
CA VAL A 61 -1.87 -10.86 -0.96
C VAL A 61 -3.28 -11.36 -1.26
N GLU A 62 -4.09 -10.61 -2.00
CA GLU A 62 -5.43 -11.02 -2.42
C GLU A 62 -5.36 -12.25 -3.34
N ALA A 63 -4.47 -12.25 -4.34
CA ALA A 63 -4.27 -13.38 -5.24
C ALA A 63 -3.81 -14.64 -4.48
N LYS A 64 -2.90 -14.50 -3.50
CA LYS A 64 -2.44 -15.62 -2.66
C LYS A 64 -3.51 -16.12 -1.70
N SER A 65 -4.33 -15.22 -1.15
CA SER A 65 -5.44 -15.60 -0.28
C SER A 65 -6.49 -16.38 -1.05
N HIS A 66 -6.80 -15.95 -2.28
CA HIS A 66 -7.71 -16.68 -3.15
C HIS A 66 -7.18 -18.08 -3.49
N LEU A 67 -5.89 -18.19 -3.81
CA LEU A 67 -5.25 -19.47 -4.10
C LEU A 67 -5.29 -20.46 -2.91
N ILE A 68 -5.18 -19.96 -1.68
CA ILE A 68 -5.27 -20.80 -0.47
C ILE A 68 -6.72 -21.22 -0.19
N ASP A 69 -7.69 -20.33 -0.40
CA ASP A 69 -9.13 -20.64 -0.27
C ASP A 69 -9.55 -21.76 -1.24
N GLU A 70 -9.09 -21.69 -2.49
CA GLU A 70 -9.34 -22.71 -3.51
C GLU A 70 -8.71 -24.07 -3.17
N MET A 71 -7.62 -24.10 -2.38
CA MET A 71 -6.96 -25.34 -1.96
C MET A 71 -7.62 -26.00 -0.73
N HIS A 72 -8.43 -25.27 0.05
CA HIS A 72 -9.14 -25.79 1.22
C HIS A 72 -10.63 -26.10 0.99
N GLY A 73 -11.19 -25.77 -0.18
CA GLY A 73 -12.57 -26.10 -0.57
C GLY A 73 -12.80 -27.52 -1.09
N GLY A 74 -11.81 -28.41 -0.93
CA GLY A 74 -11.76 -29.72 -1.59
C GLY A 74 -12.01 -30.95 -0.71
N GLU A 75 -12.65 -30.83 0.46
CA GLU A 75 -13.17 -32.02 1.16
C GLU A 75 -14.35 -31.70 2.10
N HIS A 76 -15.56 -31.68 1.56
CA HIS A 76 -16.68 -32.29 2.27
C HIS A 76 -17.63 -32.93 1.27
N VAL A 77 -17.28 -34.16 0.88
CA VAL A 77 -18.24 -35.09 0.31
C VAL A 77 -19.06 -35.69 1.45
N MET A 78 -20.33 -35.30 1.57
CA MET A 78 -21.39 -36.20 2.03
C MET A 78 -22.78 -35.69 1.61
#